data_AF-A0A7S1MFN9-F1
#
_entry.id   AF-A0A7S1MFN9-F1
#
_cell.length_a   1.000
_cell.length_b   1.000
_cell.length_c   1.000
_cell.angle_alpha   90.00
_cell.angle_beta   90.00
_cell.angle_gamma   90.00
#
_symmetry.space_group_name_H-M   'P 1'
#
loop_
_entity.id
_entity.type
_entity.pdbx_description
1 polymer ?
#
loop_
_entity_poly.entity_id
_entity_poly.type
_entity_poly.pdbx_seq_one_letter_code
_entity_poly.pdbx_strand_id
1 'polypeptide(L)'
;SKSSSSVAEYVKRTFSERSAGAIDSCMFRLDEGIATEVFEDPSEERPDQDLQEQLEQQEQLEQKEGTEISFLAETPHNCLDDPEVLGMLEVACAGWQFNAMDLARLTGNRPLSVLAEYLFEHCGIAKDLGLSQEKVSSFFRELERGYSEANPYHNRAHAAS
;
A
#
# COMPACT_ATOMS: atom_id res chain seq x y z
N SER A 1 -25.25 15.69 28.14
CA SER A 1 -24.59 14.67 28.98
C SER A 1 -23.08 14.74 28.72
N LYS A 2 -22.22 14.15 29.58
CA LYS A 2 -20.76 14.11 29.29
C LYS A 2 -20.44 13.41 27.95
N SER A 3 -21.25 12.41 27.60
CA SER A 3 -21.20 11.72 26.30
C SER A 3 -21.48 12.65 25.11
N SER A 4 -22.53 13.50 25.19
CA SER A 4 -22.85 14.43 24.09
C SER A 4 -21.75 15.48 23.86
N SER A 5 -21.03 15.88 24.91
CA SER A 5 -19.88 16.80 24.79
C SER A 5 -18.68 16.14 24.12
N SER A 6 -18.39 14.87 24.44
CA SER A 6 -17.25 14.14 23.86
C SER A 6 -17.45 13.86 22.37
N VAL A 7 -18.68 13.48 21.97
CA VAL A 7 -19.00 13.24 20.55
C VAL A 7 -18.92 14.54 19.76
N ALA A 8 -19.44 15.64 20.30
CA ALA A 8 -19.37 16.94 19.65
C ALA A 8 -17.93 17.41 19.43
N GLU A 9 -17.04 17.21 20.40
CA GLU A 9 -15.61 17.55 20.25
C GLU A 9 -14.90 16.65 19.23
N TYR A 10 -15.21 15.34 19.20
CA TYR A 10 -14.67 14.44 18.17
C TYR A 10 -15.10 14.87 16.77
N VAL A 11 -16.40 15.14 16.57
CA VAL A 11 -16.93 15.57 15.25
C VAL A 11 -16.28 16.88 14.80
N LYS A 12 -16.16 17.86 15.69
CA LYS A 12 -15.48 19.12 15.38
C LYS A 12 -14.02 18.88 14.98
N ARG A 13 -13.28 18.07 15.73
CA ARG A 13 -11.86 17.85 15.48
C ARG A 13 -11.59 17.07 14.20
N THR A 14 -12.41 16.09 13.87
CA THR A 14 -12.19 15.20 12.73
C THR A 14 -12.76 15.75 11.42
N PHE A 15 -13.90 16.46 11.46
CA PHE A 15 -14.63 16.84 10.25
C PHE A 15 -14.75 18.35 10.01
N SER A 16 -14.26 19.21 10.92
CA SER A 16 -14.23 20.65 10.65
C SER A 16 -12.96 21.03 9.91
N GLU A 17 -13.12 21.74 8.80
CA GLU A 17 -11.99 22.34 8.08
C GLU A 17 -11.27 23.34 9.01
N ARG A 18 -10.03 23.02 9.35
CA ARG A 18 -9.14 23.98 10.01
C ARG A 18 -8.74 24.99 8.94
N SER A 19 -9.35 26.17 8.95
CA SER A 19 -8.90 27.28 8.10
C SER A 19 -7.42 27.55 8.39
N ALA A 20 -6.59 27.28 7.39
CA ALA A 20 -5.13 27.51 7.30
C ALA A 20 -4.23 26.67 8.23
N GLY A 21 -3.46 25.76 7.61
CA GLY A 21 -2.04 25.61 7.95
C GLY A 21 -1.54 24.32 8.60
N ALA A 22 -2.31 23.23 8.63
CA ALA A 22 -1.77 21.94 9.10
C ALA A 22 -2.40 20.77 8.35
N ILE A 23 -1.72 20.31 7.31
CA ILE A 23 -1.92 18.95 6.79
C ILE A 23 -1.47 17.98 7.90
N ASP A 24 -2.44 17.23 8.43
CA ASP A 24 -2.18 16.15 9.38
C ASP A 24 -1.49 15.01 8.61
N SER A 25 -0.16 14.99 8.69
CA SER A 25 0.71 14.06 7.98
C SER A 25 0.67 12.69 8.65
N CYS A 26 -0.37 11.91 8.34
CA CYS A 26 -0.43 10.51 8.75
C CYS A 26 -0.64 9.54 7.59
N MET A 27 -0.65 10.01 6.33
CA MET A 27 -0.99 9.16 5.19
C MET A 27 0.19 8.73 4.30
N PHE A 28 1.39 9.28 4.47
CA PHE A 28 2.62 8.76 3.84
C PHE A 28 3.83 9.10 4.73
N ARG A 29 4.28 8.17 5.56
CA ARG A 29 5.67 8.19 6.03
C ARG A 29 6.49 7.41 5.00
N LEU A 30 7.00 8.13 4.01
CA LEU A 30 8.28 7.77 3.43
C LEU A 30 9.33 8.31 4.40
N ASP A 31 10.14 7.44 4.99
CA ASP A 31 11.34 7.84 5.71
C ASP A 31 12.31 8.45 4.68
N GLU A 32 12.24 9.77 4.50
CA GLU A 32 13.32 10.56 3.90
C GLU A 32 13.93 11.44 4.98
N GLY A 33 14.93 10.90 5.66
CA GLY A 33 15.86 11.65 6.48
C GLY A 33 16.95 12.25 5.62
N ILE A 34 16.75 13.48 5.13
CA ILE A 34 17.85 14.33 4.65
C ILE A 34 17.83 15.59 5.52
N ALA A 35 18.64 15.57 6.58
CA ALA A 35 18.95 16.75 7.37
C ALA A 35 19.96 17.61 6.59
N THR A 36 19.53 18.76 6.12
CA THR A 36 20.39 19.87 5.71
C THR A 36 20.94 20.55 6.97
N GLU A 37 22.19 20.27 7.32
CA GLU A 37 22.96 21.14 8.21
C GLU A 37 23.80 22.12 7.38
N VAL A 38 23.83 23.35 7.88
CA VAL A 38 24.37 24.55 7.26
C VAL A 38 25.89 24.48 7.15
N PHE A 39 26.38 24.78 5.96
CA PHE A 39 27.79 24.83 5.59
C PHE A 39 28.40 26.16 6.06
N GLU A 40 29.29 26.11 7.07
CA GLU A 40 30.30 27.15 7.30
C GLU A 40 31.62 26.68 6.68
N ASP A 41 32.15 27.47 5.74
CA ASP A 41 33.46 27.29 5.09
C ASP A 41 34.57 27.81 6.02
N PRO A 42 35.64 27.01 6.24
CA PRO A 42 36.94 27.48 5.77
C PRO A 42 37.85 26.36 5.27
N SER A 43 38.27 26.46 4.01
CA SER A 43 39.64 26.27 3.50
C SER A 43 40.55 25.21 4.16
N GLU A 44 40.90 24.14 3.42
CA GLU A 44 42.29 23.73 3.09
C GLU A 44 42.39 22.28 2.55
N GLU A 45 43.11 22.15 1.42
CA GLU A 45 43.97 21.06 0.92
C GLU A 45 43.51 19.58 0.69
N ARG A 46 43.77 19.12 -0.55
CA ARG A 46 43.68 17.77 -1.17
C ARG A 46 44.48 16.67 -0.43
N PRO A 47 44.19 15.34 -0.56
CA PRO A 47 44.25 14.62 -1.84
C PRO A 47 43.21 13.51 -2.16
N ASP A 48 43.04 13.29 -3.48
CA ASP A 48 42.12 12.42 -4.24
C ASP A 48 42.38 10.89 -4.14
N GLN A 49 42.21 10.26 -2.97
CA GLN A 49 42.33 8.77 -2.88
C GLN A 49 41.14 8.05 -2.23
N ASP A 50 40.20 8.76 -1.59
CA ASP A 50 39.13 8.13 -0.79
C ASP A 50 37.84 7.84 -1.57
N LEU A 51 37.56 8.56 -2.67
CA LEU A 51 36.30 8.40 -3.41
C LEU A 51 36.19 7.07 -4.16
N GLN A 52 37.33 6.49 -4.55
CA GLN A 52 37.32 5.28 -5.38
C GLN A 52 37.09 4.02 -4.54
N GLU A 53 37.60 3.98 -3.30
CA GLU A 53 37.26 2.92 -2.33
C GLU A 53 35.81 3.02 -1.84
N GLN A 54 35.25 4.23 -1.75
CA GLN A 54 33.85 4.42 -1.35
C GLN A 54 32.86 3.95 -2.42
N LEU A 55 33.17 4.13 -3.71
CA LEU A 55 32.35 3.63 -4.82
C LEU A 55 32.39 2.10 -4.94
N GLU A 56 33.56 1.47 -4.75
CA GLU A 56 33.66 0.00 -4.73
C GLU A 56 32.92 -0.62 -3.53
N GLN A 57 32.91 0.05 -2.38
CA GLN A 57 32.14 -0.40 -1.21
C GLN A 57 30.62 -0.28 -1.44
N GLN A 58 30.17 0.73 -2.20
CA GLN A 58 28.75 0.91 -2.55
C GLN A 58 28.27 -0.17 -3.53
N GLU A 59 29.08 -0.49 -4.55
CA GLU A 59 28.75 -1.53 -5.54
C GLU A 59 28.71 -2.94 -4.92
N GLN A 60 29.55 -3.20 -3.90
CA GLN A 60 29.52 -4.46 -3.14
C GLN A 60 28.34 -4.57 -2.18
N LEU A 61 27.76 -3.46 -1.71
CA LEU A 61 26.54 -3.46 -0.90
C LEU A 61 25.29 -3.70 -1.77
N GLU A 62 25.24 -3.11 -2.96
CA GLU A 62 24.13 -3.35 -3.91
C GLU A 62 24.09 -4.80 -4.42
N GLN A 63 25.24 -5.47 -4.55
CA GLN A 63 25.28 -6.90 -4.89
C GLN A 63 24.87 -7.84 -3.76
N LYS A 64 24.76 -7.34 -2.51
CA LYS A 64 24.47 -8.18 -1.32
C LYS A 64 23.02 -8.08 -0.83
N GLU A 65 22.23 -7.13 -1.33
CA GLU A 65 20.79 -7.05 -1.10
C GLU A 65 19.95 -7.69 -2.21
N GLY A 66 20.59 -8.45 -3.10
CA GLY A 66 19.96 -9.20 -4.20
C GLY A 66 19.66 -10.67 -3.90
N THR A 67 19.54 -11.10 -2.64
CA THR A 67 19.23 -12.50 -2.31
C THR A 67 18.53 -12.58 -0.96
N GLU A 68 17.20 -12.44 -0.98
CA GLU A 68 16.21 -13.32 -0.31
C GLU A 68 14.80 -12.91 -0.77
N ILE A 69 14.56 -12.86 -2.09
CA ILE A 69 13.20 -13.11 -2.57
C ILE A 69 13.07 -14.63 -2.53
N SER A 70 12.49 -15.14 -1.44
CA SER A 70 11.94 -16.48 -1.35
C SER A 70 10.76 -16.59 -2.33
N PHE A 71 11.14 -16.64 -3.60
CA PHE A 71 10.30 -16.78 -4.77
C PHE A 71 10.00 -18.28 -4.92
N LEU A 72 8.68 -18.57 -4.97
CA LEU A 72 8.03 -19.81 -5.43
C LEU A 72 7.90 -20.95 -4.43
N ALA A 73 6.82 -20.93 -3.64
CA ALA A 73 5.90 -22.07 -3.57
C ALA A 73 4.65 -21.75 -2.73
N GLU A 74 3.82 -20.81 -3.16
CA GLU A 74 2.38 -20.99 -2.95
C GLU A 74 1.70 -20.71 -4.28
N THR A 75 1.38 -21.79 -4.97
CA THR A 75 0.56 -21.78 -6.18
C THR A 75 -0.68 -20.94 -5.95
N PRO A 76 -1.05 -20.03 -6.87
CA PRO A 76 -2.36 -19.43 -6.83
C PRO A 76 -3.33 -20.55 -7.17
N HIS A 77 -3.97 -21.13 -6.16
CA HIS A 77 -5.38 -21.43 -6.38
C HIS A 77 -5.98 -20.07 -6.74
N ASN A 78 -6.27 -19.90 -8.02
CA ASN A 78 -7.00 -18.77 -8.51
C ASN A 78 -8.31 -18.79 -7.71
N CYS A 79 -8.37 -18.03 -6.62
CA CYS A 79 -9.51 -18.06 -5.71
C CYS A 79 -10.78 -17.55 -6.41
N LEU A 80 -10.64 -16.97 -7.61
CA LEU A 80 -11.72 -16.67 -8.53
C LEU A 80 -12.43 -17.93 -9.08
N ASP A 81 -11.79 -19.09 -9.04
CA ASP A 81 -12.39 -20.36 -9.43
C ASP A 81 -13.27 -20.96 -8.31
N ASP A 82 -13.17 -20.42 -7.07
CA ASP A 82 -13.99 -20.85 -5.95
C ASP A 82 -15.41 -20.27 -6.08
N PRO A 83 -16.47 -21.10 -6.14
CA PRO A 83 -17.83 -20.63 -6.30
C PRO A 83 -18.31 -19.76 -5.12
N GLU A 84 -17.77 -19.95 -3.92
CA GLU A 84 -18.12 -19.13 -2.75
C GLU A 84 -17.53 -17.72 -2.88
N VAL A 85 -16.28 -17.63 -3.33
CA VAL A 85 -15.62 -16.34 -3.61
C VAL A 85 -16.35 -15.63 -4.75
N LEU A 86 -16.66 -16.33 -5.84
CA LEU A 86 -17.36 -15.74 -6.98
C LEU A 86 -18.75 -15.22 -6.58
N GLY A 87 -19.50 -15.98 -5.77
CA GLY A 87 -20.80 -15.53 -5.26
C GLY A 87 -20.71 -14.26 -4.43
N MET A 88 -19.68 -14.10 -3.59
CA MET A 88 -19.46 -12.85 -2.86
C MET A 88 -19.06 -11.68 -3.77
N LEU A 89 -18.25 -11.94 -4.81
CA LEU A 89 -17.85 -10.92 -5.78
C LEU A 89 -19.03 -10.41 -6.61
N GLU A 90 -19.96 -11.30 -6.98
CA GLU A 90 -21.22 -10.93 -7.63
C GLU A 90 -22.08 -10.05 -6.72
N VAL A 91 -22.19 -10.40 -5.42
CA VAL A 91 -22.89 -9.57 -4.43
C VAL A 91 -22.24 -8.19 -4.30
N ALA A 92 -20.90 -8.12 -4.33
CA ALA A 92 -20.15 -6.87 -4.29
C ALA A 92 -20.45 -5.96 -5.50
N CYS A 93 -20.65 -6.55 -6.68
CA CYS A 93 -21.03 -5.78 -7.88
C CYS A 93 -22.50 -5.36 -7.88
N ALA A 94 -23.38 -6.18 -7.31
CA ALA A 94 -24.82 -5.97 -7.36
C ALA A 94 -25.34 -4.96 -6.32
N GLY A 95 -24.59 -4.67 -5.25
CA GLY A 95 -25.04 -3.70 -4.25
C GLY A 95 -24.10 -3.48 -3.08
N TRP A 96 -24.59 -2.69 -2.11
CA TRP A 96 -23.81 -2.22 -0.95
C TRP A 96 -23.61 -3.26 0.15
N GLN A 97 -24.27 -4.41 0.07
CA GLN A 97 -24.26 -5.44 1.13
C GLN A 97 -23.10 -6.41 0.93
N PHE A 98 -21.89 -5.88 0.87
CA PHE A 98 -20.66 -6.65 0.72
C PHE A 98 -19.88 -6.70 2.03
N ASN A 99 -19.35 -7.89 2.37
CA ASN A 99 -18.51 -8.07 3.55
C ASN A 99 -17.05 -8.34 3.16
N ALA A 100 -16.24 -7.28 3.17
CA ALA A 100 -14.82 -7.35 2.86
C ALA A 100 -14.01 -8.24 3.83
N MET A 101 -14.46 -8.40 5.08
CA MET A 101 -13.80 -9.26 6.06
C MET A 101 -14.00 -10.74 5.74
N ASP A 102 -15.18 -11.12 5.26
CA ASP A 102 -15.45 -12.50 4.85
C ASP A 102 -14.71 -12.83 3.55
N LEU A 103 -14.63 -11.88 2.61
CA LEU A 103 -13.76 -12.01 1.43
C LEU A 103 -12.30 -12.19 1.85
N ALA A 104 -11.82 -11.44 2.84
CA ALA A 104 -10.44 -11.58 3.32
C ALA A 104 -10.17 -12.98 3.88
N ARG A 105 -11.13 -13.60 4.57
CA ARG A 105 -10.99 -14.97 5.09
C ARG A 105 -10.94 -15.99 3.96
N LEU A 106 -11.82 -15.87 2.97
CA LEU A 106 -11.94 -16.84 1.87
C LEU A 106 -10.79 -16.73 0.85
N THR A 107 -10.19 -15.55 0.71
CA THR A 107 -9.08 -15.32 -0.25
C THR A 107 -7.69 -15.51 0.35
N GLY A 108 -7.58 -15.95 1.61
CA GLY A 108 -6.28 -16.09 2.29
C GLY A 108 -5.62 -14.74 2.57
N ASN A 109 -6.41 -13.79 3.07
CA ASN A 109 -6.04 -12.41 3.37
C ASN A 109 -5.60 -11.59 2.15
N ARG A 110 -6.27 -11.82 1.00
CA ARG A 110 -6.08 -11.08 -0.25
C ARG A 110 -7.38 -10.46 -0.81
N PRO A 111 -8.20 -9.77 0.01
CA PRO A 111 -9.50 -9.28 -0.44
C PRO A 111 -9.41 -8.18 -1.49
N LEU A 112 -8.40 -7.31 -1.41
CA LEU A 112 -8.29 -6.12 -2.26
C LEU A 112 -7.89 -6.51 -3.67
N SER A 113 -6.87 -7.36 -3.82
CA SER A 113 -6.40 -7.77 -5.14
C SER A 113 -7.46 -8.57 -5.90
N VAL A 114 -8.11 -9.50 -5.22
CA VAL A 114 -9.16 -10.35 -5.79
C VAL A 114 -10.38 -9.52 -6.22
N LEU A 115 -10.86 -8.62 -5.36
CA LEU A 115 -12.00 -7.78 -5.70
C LEU A 115 -11.66 -6.79 -6.83
N ALA A 116 -10.48 -6.17 -6.78
CA ALA A 116 -10.09 -5.19 -7.79
C ALA A 116 -9.88 -5.82 -9.17
N GLU A 117 -9.25 -6.99 -9.25
CA GLU A 117 -9.11 -7.75 -10.51
C GLU A 117 -10.49 -8.11 -11.08
N TYR A 118 -11.40 -8.61 -10.26
CA TYR A 118 -12.77 -8.94 -10.67
C TYR A 118 -13.54 -7.72 -11.18
N LEU A 119 -13.48 -6.58 -10.46
CA LEU A 119 -14.15 -5.35 -10.87
C LEU A 119 -13.58 -4.78 -12.17
N PHE A 120 -12.25 -4.84 -12.35
CA PHE A 120 -11.60 -4.36 -13.57
C PHE A 120 -11.99 -5.18 -14.79
N GLU A 121 -12.13 -6.49 -14.63
CA GLU A 121 -12.61 -7.38 -15.68
C GLU A 121 -14.12 -7.18 -15.93
N HIS A 122 -14.93 -7.17 -14.87
CA HIS A 122 -16.39 -7.01 -14.95
C HIS A 122 -16.81 -5.69 -15.61
N CYS A 123 -16.12 -4.59 -15.28
CA CYS A 123 -16.38 -3.27 -15.87
C CYS A 123 -15.70 -3.07 -17.22
N GLY A 124 -14.84 -3.99 -17.67
CA GLY A 124 -14.10 -3.86 -18.93
C GLY A 124 -12.99 -2.78 -18.94
N ILE A 125 -12.66 -2.21 -17.78
CA ILE A 125 -11.71 -1.08 -17.65
C ILE A 125 -10.32 -1.45 -18.18
N ALA A 126 -9.84 -2.66 -17.88
CA ALA A 126 -8.55 -3.13 -18.36
C ALA A 126 -8.48 -3.15 -19.89
N LYS A 127 -9.58 -3.56 -20.55
CA LYS A 127 -9.67 -3.60 -22.00
C LYS A 127 -9.78 -2.20 -22.61
N ASP A 128 -10.62 -1.35 -22.02
CA ASP A 128 -10.86 0.02 -22.52
C ASP A 128 -9.61 0.89 -22.44
N LEU A 129 -8.75 0.65 -21.44
CA LEU A 129 -7.48 1.34 -21.27
C LEU A 129 -6.29 0.62 -21.93
N GLY A 130 -6.51 -0.54 -22.56
CA GLY A 130 -5.44 -1.32 -23.20
C GLY A 130 -4.40 -1.86 -22.21
N LEU A 131 -4.81 -2.13 -20.98
CA LEU A 131 -3.96 -2.68 -19.93
C LEU A 131 -3.85 -4.20 -20.08
N SER A 132 -2.63 -4.72 -19.95
CA SER A 132 -2.41 -6.16 -19.89
C SER A 132 -2.86 -6.73 -18.55
N GLN A 133 -3.63 -7.82 -18.56
CA GLN A 133 -4.14 -8.49 -17.36
C GLN A 133 -3.03 -8.81 -16.35
N GLU A 134 -1.88 -9.29 -16.82
CA GLU A 134 -0.74 -9.62 -15.95
C GLU A 134 -0.22 -8.41 -15.17
N LYS A 135 -0.13 -7.24 -15.80
CA LYS A 135 0.29 -6.00 -15.13
C LYS A 135 -0.74 -5.51 -14.13
N VAL A 136 -2.02 -5.64 -14.46
CA VAL A 136 -3.13 -5.25 -13.56
C VAL A 136 -3.11 -6.13 -12.30
N SER A 137 -2.99 -7.44 -12.47
CA SER A 137 -2.89 -8.36 -11.33
C SER A 137 -1.63 -8.10 -10.50
N SER A 138 -0.48 -7.92 -11.15
CA SER A 138 0.76 -7.59 -10.43
C SER A 138 0.65 -6.27 -9.66
N PHE A 139 0.02 -5.25 -10.26
CA PHE A 139 -0.19 -3.97 -9.61
C PHE A 139 -1.05 -4.10 -8.35
N PHE A 140 -2.18 -4.80 -8.41
CA PHE A 140 -3.05 -4.95 -7.26
C PHE A 140 -2.44 -5.80 -6.14
N ARG A 141 -1.63 -6.81 -6.50
CA ARG A 141 -0.89 -7.60 -5.52
C ARG A 141 0.15 -6.76 -4.78
N GLU A 142 0.87 -5.90 -5.49
CA GLU A 142 1.83 -4.97 -4.86
C GLU A 142 1.12 -3.87 -4.05
N LEU A 143 -0.01 -3.35 -4.55
CA LEU A 143 -0.84 -2.40 -3.81
C LEU A 143 -1.31 -2.98 -2.47
N GLU A 144 -1.77 -4.24 -2.49
CA GLU A 144 -2.26 -4.94 -1.30
C GLU A 144 -1.15 -5.24 -0.28
N ARG A 145 0.08 -5.50 -0.76
CA ARG A 145 1.27 -5.66 0.09
C ARG A 145 1.62 -4.38 0.85
N GLY A 146 1.29 -3.21 0.28
CA GLY A 146 1.49 -1.91 0.93
C GLY A 146 0.64 -1.69 2.19
N TYR A 147 -0.40 -2.50 2.41
CA TYR A 147 -1.23 -2.42 3.62
C TYR A 147 -0.65 -3.26 4.77
N SER A 148 -0.37 -2.60 5.89
CA SER A 148 0.11 -3.24 7.12
C SER A 148 -1.01 -3.99 7.84
N GLU A 149 -0.72 -5.23 8.28
CA GLU A 149 -1.62 -6.01 9.14
C GLU A 149 -1.64 -5.51 10.59
N ALA A 150 -0.63 -4.74 11.00
CA ALA A 150 -0.55 -4.20 12.35
C ALA A 150 -1.60 -3.10 12.60
N ASN A 151 -2.15 -2.49 11.54
CA ASN A 151 -3.23 -1.53 11.67
C ASN A 151 -4.59 -2.25 11.74
N PRO A 152 -5.30 -2.19 12.88
CA PRO A 152 -6.56 -2.91 13.03
C PRO A 152 -7.69 -2.37 12.15
N TYR A 153 -7.56 -1.15 11.59
CA TYR A 153 -8.58 -0.52 10.77
C TYR A 153 -8.10 -0.20 9.35
N HIS A 154 -6.97 0.51 9.17
CA HIS A 154 -6.45 0.83 7.83
C HIS A 154 -5.61 -0.32 7.26
N ASN A 155 -6.28 -1.43 6.96
CA ASN A 155 -5.69 -2.63 6.37
C ASN A 155 -6.33 -2.97 5.02
N ARG A 156 -5.82 -4.02 4.39
CA ARG A 156 -6.27 -4.49 3.07
C ARG A 156 -7.75 -4.90 3.01
N ALA A 157 -8.35 -5.38 4.10
CA ALA A 157 -9.77 -5.69 4.14
C ALA A 157 -10.61 -4.40 4.15
N HIS A 158 -10.20 -3.38 4.89
CA HIS A 158 -10.87 -2.08 4.84
C HIS A 158 -10.70 -1.38 3.49
N ALA A 159 -9.54 -1.53 2.84
CA ALA A 159 -9.32 -0.98 1.50
C ALA A 159 -10.25 -1.62 0.44
N ALA A 160 -10.71 -2.85 0.67
CA ALA A 160 -11.60 -3.58 -0.22
C ALA A 160 -13.10 -3.34 0.04
N SER A 161 -13.48 -2.60 1.10
CA SER A 161 -14.88 -2.43 1.51
C SER A 161 -15.62 -1.32 0.78
#